data_AF-A0A517MNB8-F1
#
_entry.id   AF-A0A517MNB8-F1
#
_cell.length_a   1.000
_cell.length_b   1.000
_cell.length_c   1.000
_cell.angle_alpha   90.00
_cell.angle_beta   90.00
_cell.angle_gamma   90.00
#
_symmetry.space_group_name_H-M   'P 1'
#
loop_
_entity.id
_entity.type
_entity.pdbx_description
1 polymer ?
#
loop_
_entity_poly.entity_id
_entity_poly.type
_entity_poly.pdbx_seq_one_letter_code
_entity_poly.pdbx_strand_id
1 'polypeptide(L)'
;MVTVDQLALEPEYAVEKIMERPVRLPELHRRHEYFQIKNGVERLAGALLLIPAAPVILACWLAVRMTSRGPGFFKQTRVGLGGQLFDVYKLRTMRQDAEADGPQWSVKGDSRITRVGRIFRNLHLDELPQLINVVKGEMVLVGPRPERPEFVGILSEEIPGYRRRLWVKPGITGLAQINLPPDCGLRCVERKQILDLHHIDTANAWLDTRMVMVTALRLCCISNERLVRTLGLDRKDLLKDCPALAPNQKPTKLTDLLEQRKYRNEWAIDPPHAARATPHLPK
;
A
#
# COMPACT_ATOMS: atom_id res chain seq x y z
N MET A 1 10.27 -15.00 25.44
CA MET A 1 10.19 -14.85 23.97
C MET A 1 8.71 -14.95 23.61
N VAL A 2 8.09 -13.83 23.24
CA VAL A 2 6.65 -13.75 22.93
C VAL A 2 6.49 -14.01 21.44
N THR A 3 5.59 -14.93 21.05
CA THR A 3 5.37 -15.27 19.64
C THR A 3 4.54 -14.19 18.92
N VAL A 4 4.67 -14.09 17.60
CA VAL A 4 3.95 -13.08 16.77
C VAL A 4 2.42 -13.21 16.91
N ASP A 5 1.92 -14.43 17.13
CA ASP A 5 0.49 -14.68 17.40
C ASP A 5 0.03 -14.10 18.74
N GLN A 6 0.92 -14.01 19.74
CA GLN A 6 0.61 -13.39 21.03
C GLN A 6 0.59 -11.86 20.92
N LEU A 7 1.48 -11.25 20.12
CA LEU A 7 1.49 -9.81 19.85
C LEU A 7 0.32 -9.34 18.98
N ALA A 8 -0.21 -10.20 18.10
CA ALA A 8 -1.41 -9.91 17.31
C ALA A 8 -2.71 -9.89 18.15
N LEU A 9 -2.66 -10.44 19.37
CA LEU A 9 -3.79 -10.53 20.32
C LEU A 9 -3.67 -9.57 21.50
N GLU A 10 -2.56 -8.83 21.65
CA GLU A 10 -2.39 -7.82 22.69
C GLU A 10 -3.41 -6.67 22.47
N PRO A 11 -4.29 -6.37 23.43
CA PRO A 11 -5.31 -5.31 23.32
C PRO A 11 -4.73 -3.92 23.02
N GLU A 12 -3.44 -3.69 23.32
CA GLU A 12 -2.75 -2.44 23.00
C GLU A 12 -2.50 -2.23 21.49
N TYR A 13 -2.52 -3.29 20.68
CA TYR A 13 -2.42 -3.23 19.22
C TYR A 13 -3.79 -3.28 18.52
N ALA A 14 -4.87 -3.40 19.29
CA ALA A 14 -6.22 -3.28 18.74
C ALA A 14 -6.40 -1.90 18.11
N VAL A 15 -6.85 -1.92 16.86
CA VAL A 15 -7.08 -0.78 15.96
C VAL A 15 -7.91 0.37 16.60
N GLU A 16 -8.64 0.07 17.67
CA GLU A 16 -9.45 1.01 18.45
C GLU A 16 -8.66 2.19 19.01
N LYS A 17 -7.40 2.00 19.44
CA LYS A 17 -6.59 3.12 19.96
C LYS A 17 -5.93 3.96 18.86
N ILE A 18 -5.87 3.45 17.62
CA ILE A 18 -5.28 4.16 16.45
C ILE A 18 -6.25 5.25 15.95
N MET A 19 -7.54 5.17 16.27
CA MET A 19 -8.62 5.93 15.63
C MET A 19 -9.51 6.67 16.64
N GLU A 20 -8.96 7.60 17.42
CA GLU A 20 -9.79 8.47 18.28
C GLU A 20 -10.76 9.37 17.48
N ARG A 21 -10.47 9.65 16.19
CA ARG A 21 -11.37 10.38 15.29
C ARG A 21 -11.25 9.87 13.85
N PRO A 22 -12.38 9.65 13.12
CA PRO A 22 -12.34 9.29 11.72
C PRO A 22 -11.67 10.41 10.91
N VAL A 23 -10.56 10.08 10.26
CA VAL A 23 -9.70 11.04 9.58
C VAL A 23 -10.22 11.25 8.15
N ARG A 24 -10.99 12.31 7.91
CA ARG A 24 -11.52 12.65 6.57
C ARG A 24 -10.80 13.84 5.97
N LEU A 25 -10.87 13.99 4.65
CA LEU A 25 -10.38 15.17 3.96
C LEU A 25 -11.12 16.42 4.49
N PRO A 26 -10.41 17.45 5.00
CA PRO A 26 -11.05 18.65 5.53
C PRO A 26 -11.93 19.35 4.48
N GLU A 27 -13.04 19.95 4.90
CA GLU A 27 -13.95 20.69 4.01
C GLU A 27 -13.26 21.89 3.34
N LEU A 28 -12.37 22.55 4.07
CA LEU A 28 -11.54 23.66 3.55
C LEU A 28 -10.46 23.20 2.55
N HIS A 29 -10.26 21.90 2.38
CA HIS A 29 -9.26 21.40 1.43
C HIS A 29 -9.70 21.70 0.00
N ARG A 30 -8.81 22.27 -0.82
CA ARG A 30 -9.09 22.68 -2.22
C ARG A 30 -9.76 21.60 -3.08
N ARG A 31 -9.48 20.32 -2.78
CA ARG A 31 -10.00 19.16 -3.54
C ARG A 31 -11.17 18.43 -2.87
N HIS A 32 -11.77 19.00 -1.82
CA HIS A 32 -12.83 18.35 -1.07
C HIS A 32 -14.01 17.92 -1.95
N GLU A 33 -14.62 18.87 -2.66
CA GLU A 33 -15.76 18.61 -3.57
C GLU A 33 -15.40 17.62 -4.68
N TYR A 34 -14.18 17.74 -5.24
CA TYR A 34 -13.70 16.82 -6.27
C TYR A 34 -13.76 15.37 -5.79
N PHE A 35 -13.25 15.06 -4.59
CA PHE A 35 -13.28 13.71 -4.06
C PHE A 35 -14.70 13.22 -3.75
N GLN A 36 -15.62 14.11 -3.34
CA GLN A 36 -17.03 13.75 -3.13
C GLN A 36 -17.69 13.30 -4.45
N ILE A 37 -17.55 14.09 -5.51
CA ILE A 37 -18.13 13.79 -6.83
C ILE A 37 -17.47 12.57 -7.44
N LYS A 38 -16.13 12.52 -7.43
CA LYS A 38 -15.33 11.42 -7.96
C LYS A 38 -15.75 10.08 -7.39
N ASN A 39 -16.03 9.98 -6.08
CA ASN A 39 -16.40 8.72 -5.44
C ASN A 39 -17.66 8.10 -6.07
N GLY A 40 -18.65 8.92 -6.46
CA GLY A 40 -19.86 8.45 -7.15
C GLY A 40 -19.56 8.03 -8.59
N VAL A 41 -18.82 8.86 -9.32
CA VAL A 41 -18.43 8.61 -10.72
C VAL A 41 -17.62 7.32 -10.84
N GLU A 42 -16.60 7.13 -10.01
CA GLU A 42 -15.74 5.94 -10.07
C GLU A 42 -16.44 4.67 -9.58
N ARG A 43 -17.44 4.78 -8.70
CA ARG A 43 -18.29 3.64 -8.33
C ARG A 43 -19.09 3.15 -9.54
N LEU A 44 -19.68 4.06 -10.31
CA LEU A 44 -20.39 3.74 -11.55
C LEU A 44 -19.43 3.17 -12.61
N ALA A 45 -18.28 3.82 -12.81
CA ALA A 45 -17.25 3.34 -13.73
C ALA A 45 -16.73 1.94 -13.32
N GLY A 46 -16.51 1.69 -12.03
CA GLY A 46 -16.12 0.38 -11.50
C GLY A 46 -17.18 -0.70 -11.76
N ALA A 47 -18.47 -0.38 -11.64
CA ALA A 47 -19.55 -1.29 -12.00
C ALA A 47 -19.56 -1.63 -13.49
N LEU A 48 -19.37 -0.62 -14.36
CA LEU A 48 -19.28 -0.82 -15.80
C LEU A 48 -18.05 -1.64 -16.20
N LEU A 49 -16.90 -1.41 -15.56
CA LEU A 49 -15.66 -2.17 -15.79
C LEU A 49 -15.76 -3.60 -15.26
N LEU A 50 -16.55 -3.85 -14.21
CA LEU A 50 -16.73 -5.19 -13.65
C LEU A 50 -17.41 -6.14 -14.64
N ILE A 51 -18.29 -5.65 -15.52
CA ILE A 51 -19.00 -6.47 -16.52
C ILE A 51 -18.03 -7.21 -17.46
N PRO A 52 -17.14 -6.53 -18.21
CA PRO A 52 -16.15 -7.20 -19.04
C PRO A 52 -15.03 -7.87 -18.23
N ALA A 53 -14.75 -7.40 -17.01
CA ALA A 53 -13.76 -8.03 -16.15
C ALA A 53 -14.24 -9.37 -15.57
N ALA A 54 -15.55 -9.56 -15.36
CA ALA A 54 -16.13 -10.77 -14.77
C ALA A 54 -15.73 -12.07 -15.49
N PRO A 55 -15.85 -12.21 -16.83
CA PRO A 55 -15.40 -13.43 -17.52
C PRO A 55 -13.88 -13.65 -17.39
N VAL A 56 -13.08 -12.58 -17.37
CA VAL A 56 -11.62 -12.66 -17.16
C VAL A 56 -11.30 -13.13 -15.74
N ILE A 57 -11.97 -12.57 -14.73
CA ILE A 57 -11.85 -12.99 -13.33
C ILE A 57 -12.21 -14.46 -13.17
N LEU A 58 -13.30 -14.92 -13.81
CA LEU A 58 -13.74 -16.31 -13.77
C LEU A 58 -12.70 -17.25 -14.40
N ALA A 59 -12.17 -16.90 -15.59
CA ALA A 59 -11.14 -17.68 -16.25
C ALA A 59 -9.86 -17.77 -15.40
N CYS A 60 -9.43 -16.65 -14.82
CA CYS A 60 -8.25 -16.62 -13.96
C CYS A 60 -8.48 -17.42 -12.67
N TRP A 61 -9.66 -17.31 -12.05
CA TRP A 61 -10.06 -18.09 -10.89
C TRP A 61 -10.02 -19.59 -11.17
N LEU A 62 -10.53 -20.02 -12.32
CA LEU A 62 -10.48 -21.43 -12.75
C LEU A 62 -9.04 -21.90 -12.91
N ALA A 63 -8.18 -21.10 -13.54
CA ALA A 63 -6.75 -21.42 -13.67
C ALA A 63 -6.06 -21.55 -12.31
N VAL A 64 -6.38 -20.72 -11.30
CA VAL A 64 -5.87 -20.92 -9.92
C VAL A 64 -6.34 -22.26 -9.36
N ARG A 65 -7.63 -22.58 -9.50
CA ARG A 65 -8.24 -23.80 -8.94
C ARG A 65 -7.69 -25.07 -9.57
N MET A 66 -7.34 -25.02 -10.86
CA MET A 66 -6.76 -26.16 -11.58
C MET A 66 -5.26 -26.35 -11.29
N THR A 67 -4.53 -25.28 -10.93
CA THR A 67 -3.06 -25.33 -10.76
C THR A 67 -2.59 -25.31 -9.31
N SER A 68 -3.48 -25.04 -8.36
CA SER A 68 -3.14 -24.98 -6.92
C SER A 68 -4.32 -25.39 -6.04
N ARG A 69 -4.06 -26.22 -5.02
CA ARG A 69 -5.07 -26.65 -4.03
C ARG A 69 -5.59 -25.48 -3.20
N GLY A 70 -6.88 -25.45 -2.87
CA GLY A 70 -7.52 -24.43 -2.01
C GLY A 70 -8.30 -23.34 -2.77
N PRO A 71 -8.72 -22.25 -2.10
CA PRO A 71 -9.62 -21.24 -2.67
C PRO A 71 -8.97 -20.43 -3.80
N GLY A 72 -9.73 -20.13 -4.87
CA GLY A 72 -9.22 -19.31 -5.99
C GLY A 72 -9.11 -17.82 -5.67
N PHE A 73 -9.94 -17.34 -4.74
CA PHE A 73 -9.85 -15.98 -4.20
C PHE A 73 -9.08 -15.95 -2.89
N PHE A 74 -8.43 -14.82 -2.65
CA PHE A 74 -7.77 -14.46 -1.41
C PHE A 74 -8.37 -13.14 -0.92
N LYS A 75 -8.63 -13.05 0.39
CA LYS A 75 -9.10 -11.83 1.04
C LYS A 75 -7.99 -11.33 1.94
N GLN A 76 -7.83 -10.01 2.00
CA GLN A 76 -6.85 -9.41 2.91
C GLN A 76 -7.43 -8.14 3.51
N THR A 77 -7.46 -8.09 4.84
CA THR A 77 -7.92 -6.92 5.57
C THR A 77 -6.96 -5.75 5.37
N ARG A 78 -7.55 -4.57 5.22
CA ARG A 78 -6.87 -3.32 4.86
C ARG A 78 -7.52 -2.14 5.55
N VAL A 79 -6.74 -1.07 5.68
CA VAL A 79 -7.22 0.22 6.20
C VAL A 79 -7.64 1.11 5.03
N GLY A 80 -8.87 1.60 5.07
CA GLY A 80 -9.48 2.48 4.08
C GLY A 80 -9.75 3.89 4.59
N LEU A 81 -10.75 4.54 4.01
CA LEU A 81 -11.13 5.92 4.31
C LEU A 81 -11.40 6.09 5.81
N GLY A 82 -10.79 7.11 6.41
CA GLY A 82 -10.97 7.43 7.83
C GLY A 82 -10.53 6.31 8.77
N GLY A 83 -9.69 5.38 8.30
CA GLY A 83 -9.20 4.28 9.10
C GLY A 83 -10.06 3.02 9.12
N GLN A 84 -11.18 3.02 8.39
CA GLN A 84 -12.13 1.91 8.42
C GLN A 84 -11.51 0.65 7.82
N LEU A 85 -11.70 -0.47 8.50
CA LEU A 85 -11.22 -1.77 8.03
C LEU A 85 -12.14 -2.32 6.95
N PHE A 86 -11.57 -2.90 5.91
CA PHE A 86 -12.31 -3.61 4.87
C PHE A 86 -11.48 -4.73 4.26
N ASP A 87 -12.13 -5.69 3.62
CA ASP A 87 -11.46 -6.82 2.96
C ASP A 87 -11.26 -6.55 1.47
N VAL A 88 -10.01 -6.49 1.04
CA VAL A 88 -9.67 -6.41 -0.39
C VAL A 88 -9.78 -7.80 -1.02
N TYR A 89 -10.48 -7.90 -2.15
CA TYR A 89 -10.59 -9.14 -2.93
C TYR A 89 -9.46 -9.24 -3.97
N LYS A 90 -8.78 -10.39 -4.00
CA LYS A 90 -7.76 -10.71 -5.01
C LYS A 90 -7.87 -12.14 -5.50
N LEU A 91 -7.29 -12.44 -6.65
CA LEU A 91 -7.00 -13.82 -7.02
C LEU A 91 -5.78 -14.31 -6.25
N ARG A 92 -5.82 -15.56 -5.81
CA ARG A 92 -4.72 -16.16 -5.08
C ARG A 92 -3.54 -16.42 -6.03
N THR A 93 -2.46 -15.68 -5.84
CA THR A 93 -1.22 -15.81 -6.64
C THR A 93 -0.07 -16.49 -5.92
N MET A 94 -0.23 -16.77 -4.63
CA MET A 94 0.77 -17.41 -3.78
C MET A 94 0.26 -18.77 -3.29
N ARG A 95 1.19 -19.63 -2.86
CA ARG A 95 0.84 -20.88 -2.19
C ARG A 95 0.05 -20.61 -0.90
N GLN A 96 -0.73 -21.59 -0.45
CA GLN A 96 -1.58 -21.43 0.74
C GLN A 96 -0.77 -21.23 2.02
N ASP A 97 0.43 -21.79 2.09
CA ASP A 97 1.39 -21.69 3.19
C ASP A 97 2.30 -20.44 3.09
N ALA A 98 1.99 -19.49 2.21
CA ALA A 98 2.88 -18.36 1.92
C ALA A 98 3.12 -17.42 3.12
N GLU A 99 2.22 -17.34 4.09
CA GLU A 99 2.36 -16.49 5.28
C GLU A 99 2.61 -17.31 6.56
N ALA A 100 3.15 -18.53 6.47
CA ALA A 100 3.46 -19.36 7.64
C ALA A 100 4.41 -18.67 8.64
N ASP A 101 5.32 -17.81 8.16
CA ASP A 101 6.26 -17.03 8.97
C ASP A 101 5.72 -15.63 9.35
N GLY A 102 4.42 -15.38 9.16
CA GLY A 102 3.75 -14.12 9.48
C GLY A 102 3.73 -13.06 8.36
N PRO A 103 3.22 -11.85 8.68
CA PRO A 103 3.09 -10.73 7.76
C PRO A 103 4.43 -10.26 7.17
N GLN A 104 4.58 -10.33 5.85
CA GLN A 104 5.77 -9.83 5.15
C GLN A 104 5.44 -9.23 3.78
N TRP A 105 6.19 -8.20 3.38
CA TRP A 105 6.10 -7.65 2.02
C TRP A 105 6.61 -8.67 0.98
N SER A 106 6.01 -8.67 -0.21
CA SER A 106 6.40 -9.56 -1.31
C SER A 106 7.64 -9.02 -2.04
N VAL A 107 8.57 -9.91 -2.40
CA VAL A 107 9.78 -9.56 -3.16
C VAL A 107 9.71 -9.92 -4.63
N LYS A 108 10.58 -9.30 -5.44
CA LYS A 108 10.77 -9.72 -6.83
C LYS A 108 11.35 -11.14 -6.85
N GLY A 109 10.67 -12.05 -7.55
CA GLY A 109 11.10 -13.45 -7.66
C GLY A 109 10.73 -14.33 -6.46
N ASP A 110 9.79 -13.89 -5.62
CA ASP A 110 9.33 -14.64 -4.44
C ASP A 110 8.93 -16.09 -4.77
N SER A 111 9.57 -17.05 -4.10
CA SER A 111 9.39 -18.49 -4.29
C SER A 111 7.99 -18.98 -3.91
N ARG A 112 7.25 -18.19 -3.12
CA ARG A 112 5.88 -18.47 -2.70
C ARG A 112 4.87 -18.22 -3.83
N ILE A 113 5.24 -17.50 -4.89
CA ILE A 113 4.35 -17.17 -6.02
C ILE A 113 4.25 -18.36 -6.97
N THR A 114 3.02 -18.76 -7.31
CA THR A 114 2.78 -19.86 -8.26
C THR A 114 3.14 -19.43 -9.70
N ARG A 115 3.36 -20.39 -10.60
CA ARG A 115 3.67 -20.08 -12.02
C ARG A 115 2.58 -19.23 -12.67
N VAL A 116 1.32 -19.62 -12.49
CA VAL A 116 0.14 -18.85 -12.94
C VAL A 116 0.05 -17.51 -12.20
N GLY A 117 0.29 -17.51 -10.89
CA GLY A 117 0.31 -16.29 -10.08
C GLY A 117 1.32 -15.26 -10.55
N ARG A 118 2.47 -15.68 -11.08
CA ARG A 118 3.48 -14.79 -11.68
C ARG A 118 2.92 -14.06 -12.90
N ILE A 119 2.21 -14.78 -13.78
CA ILE A 119 1.53 -14.18 -14.94
C ILE A 119 0.50 -13.16 -14.47
N PHE A 120 -0.33 -13.53 -13.49
CA PHE A 120 -1.38 -12.65 -12.98
C PHE A 120 -0.81 -11.37 -12.37
N ARG A 121 0.25 -11.45 -11.55
CA ARG A 121 0.89 -10.28 -10.95
C ARG A 121 1.58 -9.40 -11.98
N ASN A 122 2.21 -9.99 -13.00
CA ASN A 122 2.86 -9.23 -14.07
C ASN A 122 1.81 -8.40 -14.83
N LEU A 123 0.69 -9.04 -15.15
CA LEU A 123 -0.43 -8.42 -15.87
C LEU A 123 -1.44 -7.73 -14.95
N HIS A 124 -1.24 -7.67 -13.63
CA HIS A 124 -2.17 -7.09 -12.64
C HIS A 124 -3.58 -7.71 -12.65
N LEU A 125 -3.73 -8.90 -13.22
CA LEU A 125 -5.01 -9.61 -13.29
C LEU A 125 -5.48 -10.05 -11.90
N ASP A 126 -4.55 -10.24 -10.96
CA ASP A 126 -4.88 -10.64 -9.59
C ASP A 126 -5.61 -9.55 -8.79
N GLU A 127 -5.55 -8.31 -9.24
CA GLU A 127 -6.20 -7.16 -8.61
C GLU A 127 -7.57 -6.83 -9.23
N LEU A 128 -7.97 -7.48 -10.35
CA LEU A 128 -9.29 -7.27 -10.96
C LEU A 128 -10.48 -7.49 -10.01
N PRO A 129 -10.47 -8.47 -9.08
CA PRO A 129 -11.57 -8.64 -8.12
C PRO A 129 -11.80 -7.42 -7.21
N GLN A 130 -10.82 -6.51 -7.09
CA GLN A 130 -10.97 -5.27 -6.32
C GLN A 130 -12.02 -4.32 -6.93
N LEU A 131 -12.41 -4.50 -8.19
CA LEU A 131 -13.58 -3.80 -8.76
C LEU A 131 -14.85 -4.05 -7.94
N ILE A 132 -14.98 -5.20 -7.27
CA ILE A 132 -16.07 -5.49 -6.34
C ILE A 132 -16.01 -4.51 -5.15
N ASN A 133 -14.82 -4.22 -4.60
CA ASN A 133 -14.64 -3.25 -3.52
C ASN A 133 -14.99 -1.82 -3.98
N VAL A 134 -14.71 -1.48 -5.24
CA VAL A 134 -15.12 -0.20 -5.84
C VAL A 134 -16.64 -0.09 -5.92
N VAL A 135 -17.32 -1.14 -6.40
CA VAL A 135 -18.79 -1.19 -6.48
C VAL A 135 -19.43 -1.14 -5.09
N LYS A 136 -18.81 -1.75 -4.06
CA LYS A 136 -19.22 -1.64 -2.66
C LYS A 136 -19.00 -0.25 -2.07
N GLY A 137 -18.15 0.58 -2.69
CA GLY A 137 -17.81 1.90 -2.22
C GLY A 137 -16.71 1.92 -1.15
N GLU A 138 -16.02 0.81 -0.93
CA GLU A 138 -14.87 0.69 -0.02
C GLU A 138 -13.59 1.25 -0.67
N MET A 139 -13.48 1.10 -1.99
CA MET A 139 -12.37 1.58 -2.81
C MET A 139 -12.86 2.52 -3.93
N VAL A 140 -11.90 3.15 -4.58
CA VAL A 140 -12.03 3.91 -5.83
C VAL A 140 -11.08 3.34 -6.88
N LEU A 141 -11.21 3.72 -8.14
CA LEU A 141 -10.26 3.31 -9.19
C LEU A 141 -8.90 3.96 -8.94
N VAL A 142 -8.88 5.26 -8.64
CA VAL A 142 -7.65 6.04 -8.46
C VAL A 142 -7.52 6.58 -7.04
N GLY A 143 -6.45 6.27 -6.33
CA GLY A 143 -6.20 6.76 -4.98
C GLY A 143 -4.98 6.11 -4.33
N PRO A 144 -4.66 6.46 -3.08
CA PRO A 144 -3.57 5.83 -2.34
C PRO A 144 -3.79 4.32 -2.20
N ARG A 145 -2.73 3.53 -2.29
CA ARG A 145 -2.83 2.08 -2.08
C ARG A 145 -3.15 1.76 -0.62
N PRO A 146 -4.16 0.90 -0.33
CA PRO A 146 -4.50 0.55 1.04
C PRO A 146 -3.42 -0.34 1.67
N GLU A 147 -3.08 -0.08 2.93
CA GLU A 147 -2.05 -0.80 3.69
C GLU A 147 -2.68 -1.72 4.75
N ARG A 148 -1.93 -2.75 5.19
CA ARG A 148 -2.39 -3.67 6.23
C ARG A 148 -2.49 -2.96 7.58
N PRO A 149 -3.51 -3.26 8.41
CA PRO A 149 -3.64 -2.66 9.75
C PRO A 149 -2.39 -2.79 10.61
N GLU A 150 -1.73 -3.94 10.55
CA GLU A 150 -0.52 -4.27 11.31
C GLU A 150 0.66 -3.33 11.00
N PHE A 151 0.71 -2.80 9.77
CA PHE A 151 1.73 -1.83 9.37
C PHE A 151 1.29 -0.39 9.63
N VAL A 152 0.00 -0.07 9.47
CA VAL A 152 -0.50 1.31 9.57
C VAL A 152 -0.21 1.94 10.94
N GLY A 153 -0.27 1.17 12.03
CA GLY A 153 0.09 1.66 13.36
C GLY A 153 1.54 2.15 13.43
N ILE A 154 2.48 1.27 13.08
CA ILE A 154 3.93 1.57 13.09
C ILE A 154 4.26 2.70 12.11
N LEU A 155 3.73 2.65 10.89
CA LEU A 155 3.98 3.65 9.86
C LEU A 155 3.44 5.03 10.23
N SER A 156 2.34 5.08 10.98
CA SER A 156 1.78 6.35 11.46
C SER A 156 2.66 7.07 12.47
N GLU A 157 3.46 6.32 13.23
CA GLU A 157 4.40 6.87 14.20
C GLU A 157 5.75 7.19 13.56
N GLU A 158 6.25 6.30 12.70
CA GLU A 158 7.57 6.45 12.08
C GLU A 158 7.59 7.49 10.95
N ILE A 159 6.47 7.71 10.25
CA ILE A 159 6.42 8.61 9.10
C ILE A 159 5.46 9.78 9.39
N PRO A 160 5.98 11.00 9.57
CA PRO A 160 5.17 12.18 9.83
C PRO A 160 4.07 12.37 8.78
N GLY A 161 2.84 12.57 9.23
CA GLY A 161 1.70 12.82 8.36
C GLY A 161 1.20 11.60 7.54
N TYR A 162 1.67 10.38 7.82
CA TYR A 162 1.25 9.16 7.11
C TYR A 162 -0.27 8.99 7.04
N ARG A 163 -0.96 9.32 8.14
CA ARG A 163 -2.42 9.26 8.26
C ARG A 163 -3.18 10.13 7.25
N ARG A 164 -2.55 11.15 6.65
CA ARG A 164 -3.16 11.99 5.61
C ARG A 164 -3.57 11.17 4.37
N ARG A 165 -2.92 10.03 4.12
CA ARG A 165 -3.30 9.10 3.04
C ARG A 165 -4.69 8.49 3.26
N LEU A 166 -5.16 8.43 4.50
CA LEU A 166 -6.47 7.87 4.88
C LEU A 166 -7.61 8.90 4.77
N TRP A 167 -7.32 10.15 4.38
CA TRP A 167 -8.33 11.20 4.16
C TRP A 167 -9.27 10.93 2.98
N VAL A 168 -8.83 10.11 2.04
CA VAL A 168 -9.55 9.76 0.82
C VAL A 168 -9.69 8.24 0.71
N LYS A 169 -10.60 7.77 -0.14
CA LYS A 169 -10.75 6.33 -0.38
C LYS A 169 -9.50 5.76 -1.02
N PRO A 170 -9.09 4.53 -0.65
CA PRO A 170 -7.98 3.86 -1.29
C PRO A 170 -8.30 3.49 -2.75
N GLY A 171 -7.28 3.47 -3.60
CA GLY A 171 -7.36 3.18 -5.03
C GLY A 171 -6.92 1.78 -5.41
N ILE A 172 -7.46 1.26 -6.53
CA ILE A 172 -6.86 0.11 -7.24
C ILE A 172 -5.50 0.53 -7.82
N THR A 173 -5.46 1.70 -8.46
CA THR A 173 -4.25 2.34 -8.97
C THR A 173 -4.05 3.72 -8.33
N GLY A 174 -2.87 4.30 -8.50
CA GLY A 174 -2.52 5.57 -7.89
C GLY A 174 -1.16 6.07 -8.34
N LEU A 175 -0.89 7.35 -8.06
CA LEU A 175 0.32 8.02 -8.54
C LEU A 175 1.60 7.34 -8.03
N ALA A 176 1.61 6.89 -6.78
CA ALA A 176 2.70 6.11 -6.23
C ALA A 176 2.86 4.75 -6.92
N GLN A 177 1.75 4.04 -7.18
CA GLN A 177 1.77 2.69 -7.78
C GLN A 177 2.30 2.67 -9.22
N ILE A 178 2.08 3.74 -9.98
CA ILE A 178 2.58 3.84 -11.36
C ILE A 178 4.06 4.27 -11.42
N ASN A 179 4.53 5.07 -10.46
CA ASN A 179 5.88 5.65 -10.46
C ASN A 179 6.91 4.82 -9.69
N LEU A 180 6.48 4.03 -8.70
CA LEU A 180 7.37 3.35 -7.75
C LEU A 180 7.15 1.84 -7.70
N PRO A 181 8.20 1.06 -7.40
CA PRO A 181 8.09 -0.38 -7.18
C PRO A 181 7.31 -0.74 -5.89
N PRO A 182 6.99 -2.02 -5.69
CA PRO A 182 6.41 -2.52 -4.42
C PRO A 182 7.24 -2.18 -3.18
N ASP A 183 6.60 -2.16 -2.01
CA ASP A 183 7.26 -1.80 -0.75
C ASP A 183 8.27 -2.83 -0.28
N CYS A 184 9.36 -2.31 0.27
CA CYS A 184 10.54 -3.06 0.72
C CYS A 184 11.00 -2.69 2.13
N GLY A 185 10.48 -1.59 2.70
CA GLY A 185 10.96 -0.99 3.94
C GLY A 185 10.37 0.40 4.15
N LEU A 186 10.66 1.02 5.30
CA LEU A 186 10.13 2.33 5.71
C LEU A 186 10.35 3.42 4.65
N ARG A 187 11.57 3.52 4.11
CA ARG A 187 11.90 4.52 3.08
C ARG A 187 11.15 4.31 1.77
N CYS A 188 10.81 3.06 1.43
CA CYS A 188 9.97 2.77 0.25
C CYS A 188 8.55 3.34 0.47
N VAL A 189 8.01 3.18 1.68
CA VAL A 189 6.69 3.72 2.06
C VAL A 189 6.68 5.24 2.12
N GLU A 190 7.72 5.87 2.67
CA GLU A 190 7.86 7.32 2.74
C GLU A 190 7.82 7.96 1.34
N ARG A 191 8.56 7.39 0.37
CA ARG A 191 8.52 7.84 -1.03
C ARG A 191 7.13 7.72 -1.64
N LYS A 192 6.40 6.64 -1.34
CA LYS A 192 5.01 6.47 -1.81
C LYS A 192 4.08 7.48 -1.17
N GLN A 193 4.26 7.77 0.12
CA GLN A 193 3.49 8.79 0.80
C GLN A 193 3.67 10.16 0.13
N ILE A 194 4.88 10.56 -0.25
CA ILE A 194 5.10 11.84 -0.95
C ILE A 194 4.24 11.92 -2.22
N LEU A 195 4.23 10.86 -3.04
CA LEU A 195 3.44 10.82 -4.26
C LEU A 195 1.93 10.72 -4.00
N ASP A 196 1.51 9.97 -2.99
CA ASP A 196 0.09 9.84 -2.62
C ASP A 196 -0.46 11.18 -2.12
N LEU A 197 0.30 11.92 -1.29
CA LEU A 197 -0.10 13.24 -0.81
C LEU A 197 -0.10 14.26 -1.95
N HIS A 198 0.89 14.21 -2.84
CA HIS A 198 0.89 15.05 -4.04
C HIS A 198 -0.35 14.82 -4.91
N HIS A 199 -0.78 13.56 -5.06
CA HIS A 199 -2.02 13.23 -5.76
C HIS A 199 -3.22 13.86 -5.05
N ILE A 200 -3.37 13.69 -3.74
CA ILE A 200 -4.49 14.26 -2.96
C ILE A 200 -4.56 15.79 -3.12
N ASP A 201 -3.42 16.47 -3.10
CA ASP A 201 -3.35 17.94 -3.18
C ASP A 201 -3.65 18.46 -4.61
N THR A 202 -3.29 17.69 -5.65
CA THR A 202 -3.38 18.12 -7.06
C THR A 202 -4.47 17.42 -7.88
N ALA A 203 -5.24 16.52 -7.26
CA ALA A 203 -6.20 15.65 -7.91
C ALA A 203 -7.19 16.41 -8.81
N ASN A 204 -7.39 15.87 -10.01
CA ASN A 204 -8.39 16.34 -10.97
C ASN A 204 -8.72 15.19 -11.94
N ALA A 205 -9.87 15.31 -12.62
CA ALA A 205 -10.37 14.27 -13.50
C ALA A 205 -9.36 13.87 -14.60
N TRP A 206 -8.64 14.83 -15.17
CA TRP A 206 -7.66 14.55 -16.22
C TRP A 206 -6.44 13.78 -15.71
N LEU A 207 -5.96 14.08 -14.49
CA LEU A 207 -4.89 13.33 -13.85
C LEU A 207 -5.33 11.88 -13.59
N ASP A 208 -6.54 11.68 -13.08
CA ASP A 208 -7.07 10.36 -12.74
C ASP A 208 -7.34 9.51 -13.98
N THR A 209 -7.95 10.08 -15.03
CA THR A 209 -8.16 9.39 -16.32
C THR A 209 -6.84 8.88 -16.92
N ARG A 210 -5.76 9.69 -16.87
CA ARG A 210 -4.45 9.26 -17.36
C ARG A 210 -3.88 8.10 -16.55
N MET A 211 -4.08 8.08 -15.22
CA MET A 211 -3.64 6.96 -14.37
C MET A 211 -4.42 5.67 -14.64
N VAL A 212 -5.75 5.78 -14.85
CA VAL A 212 -6.58 4.65 -15.30
C VAL A 212 -6.10 4.14 -16.65
N MET A 213 -5.81 5.03 -17.60
CA MET A 213 -5.32 4.67 -18.93
C MET A 213 -3.98 3.93 -18.88
N VAL A 214 -2.99 4.42 -18.10
CA VAL A 214 -1.72 3.69 -17.91
C VAL A 214 -1.98 2.28 -17.37
N THR A 215 -2.86 2.17 -16.38
CA THR A 215 -3.17 0.89 -15.75
C THR A 215 -3.86 -0.06 -16.73
N ALA A 216 -4.82 0.43 -17.52
CA ALA A 216 -5.49 -0.35 -18.56
C ALA A 216 -4.52 -0.81 -19.66
N LEU A 217 -3.66 0.08 -20.15
CA LEU A 217 -2.65 -0.26 -21.17
C LEU A 217 -1.60 -1.25 -20.65
N ARG A 218 -1.33 -1.26 -19.34
CA ARG A 218 -0.49 -2.26 -18.69
C ARG A 218 -1.13 -3.66 -18.72
N LEU A 219 -2.46 -3.76 -18.59
CA LEU A 219 -3.18 -5.02 -18.80
C LEU A 219 -2.99 -5.52 -20.25
N CYS A 220 -2.85 -4.61 -21.20
CA CYS A 220 -2.56 -4.90 -22.61
C CYS A 220 -1.06 -5.07 -22.94
N CYS A 221 -0.22 -5.37 -21.94
CA CYS A 221 1.22 -5.66 -22.09
C CYS A 221 2.08 -4.49 -22.62
N ILE A 222 1.65 -3.24 -22.50
CA ILE A 222 2.44 -2.08 -22.96
C ILE A 222 3.44 -1.61 -21.88
N SER A 223 4.65 -1.24 -22.28
CA SER A 223 5.75 -0.84 -21.37
C SER A 223 5.43 0.41 -20.55
N ASN A 224 5.57 0.28 -19.22
CA ASN A 224 5.16 1.27 -18.23
C ASN A 224 5.95 2.59 -18.29
N GLU A 225 7.28 2.54 -18.45
CA GLU A 225 8.11 3.75 -18.31
C GLU A 225 7.87 4.78 -19.42
N ARG A 226 7.67 4.32 -20.65
CA ARG A 226 7.36 5.22 -21.77
C ARG A 226 5.98 5.85 -21.59
N LEU A 227 4.98 5.06 -21.20
CA LEU A 227 3.61 5.53 -20.98
C LEU A 227 3.51 6.57 -19.87
N VAL A 228 4.17 6.33 -18.73
CA VAL A 228 4.15 7.27 -17.60
C VAL A 228 4.77 8.61 -17.99
N ARG A 229 5.84 8.60 -18.80
CA ARG A 229 6.46 9.83 -19.32
C ARG A 229 5.59 10.53 -20.38
N THR A 230 5.11 9.80 -21.38
CA THR A 230 4.31 10.40 -22.48
C THR A 230 2.99 10.97 -21.98
N LEU A 231 2.38 10.35 -20.98
CA LEU A 231 1.17 10.86 -20.33
C LEU A 231 1.46 11.91 -19.26
N GLY A 232 2.71 12.34 -19.05
CA GLY A 232 3.07 13.40 -18.09
C GLY A 232 2.74 13.05 -16.64
N LEU A 233 2.86 11.77 -16.28
CA LEU A 233 2.60 11.21 -14.95
C LEU A 233 3.88 10.91 -14.16
N ASP A 234 5.05 11.04 -14.79
CA ASP A 234 6.34 10.91 -14.10
C ASP A 234 6.45 12.01 -13.03
N ARG A 235 6.64 11.61 -11.78
CA ARG A 235 6.78 12.50 -10.62
C ARG A 235 8.00 12.16 -9.76
N LYS A 236 9.00 11.50 -10.35
CA LYS A 236 10.24 11.14 -9.64
C LYS A 236 11.06 12.37 -9.24
N ASP A 237 10.80 13.53 -9.83
CA ASP A 237 11.37 14.82 -9.44
C ASP A 237 11.02 15.22 -8.00
N LEU A 238 9.84 14.83 -7.50
CA LEU A 238 9.41 15.07 -6.11
C LEU A 238 10.17 14.22 -5.09
N LEU A 239 10.98 13.26 -5.55
CA LEU A 239 11.68 12.29 -4.70
C LEU A 239 13.19 12.55 -4.62
N LYS A 240 13.67 13.69 -5.13
CA LYS A 240 15.10 14.04 -5.14
C LYS A 240 15.70 14.05 -3.72
N ASP A 241 14.96 14.57 -2.76
CA ASP A 241 15.39 14.66 -1.35
C ASP A 241 15.09 13.37 -0.56
N CYS A 242 14.52 12.36 -1.22
CA CYS A 242 14.15 11.09 -0.64
C CYS A 242 14.70 9.91 -1.49
N PRO A 243 16.05 9.70 -1.51
CA PRO A 243 16.68 8.69 -2.35
C PRO A 243 16.19 7.27 -2.03
N ALA A 244 16.27 6.40 -3.04
CA ALA A 244 15.82 5.02 -2.94
C ALA A 244 16.79 4.20 -2.08
N LEU A 245 16.28 3.14 -1.47
CA LEU A 245 17.13 2.14 -0.81
C LEU A 245 17.99 1.40 -1.84
N ALA A 246 19.12 0.86 -1.38
CA ALA A 246 20.03 0.09 -2.22
C ALA A 246 19.31 -1.13 -2.84
N PRO A 247 19.61 -1.51 -4.10
CA PRO A 247 18.86 -2.55 -4.84
C PRO A 247 18.79 -3.93 -4.18
N ASN A 248 19.74 -4.25 -3.29
CA ASN A 248 19.90 -5.57 -2.67
C ASN A 248 19.35 -5.65 -1.23
N GLN A 249 18.64 -4.63 -0.76
CA GLN A 249 18.09 -4.65 0.59
C GLN A 249 16.94 -5.65 0.69
N LYS A 250 17.04 -6.59 1.64
CA LYS A 250 15.97 -7.54 1.92
C LYS A 250 14.72 -6.80 2.42
N PRO A 251 13.51 -7.27 2.06
CA PRO A 251 12.28 -6.70 2.59
C PRO A 251 12.29 -6.77 4.11
N THR A 252 11.94 -5.68 4.77
CA THR A 252 11.85 -5.67 6.24
C THR A 252 10.59 -6.43 6.67
N LYS A 253 10.73 -7.43 7.55
CA LYS A 253 9.56 -8.08 8.15
C LYS A 253 8.92 -7.16 9.19
N LEU A 254 7.66 -7.42 9.52
CA LEU A 254 7.00 -6.72 10.62
C LEU A 254 7.76 -6.90 11.94
N THR A 255 8.30 -8.09 12.19
CA THR A 255 9.15 -8.39 13.35
C THR A 255 10.37 -7.50 13.42
N ASP A 256 11.07 -7.35 12.29
CA ASP A 256 12.30 -6.55 12.22
C ASP A 256 11.98 -5.05 12.42
N LEU A 257 10.83 -4.57 11.91
CA LEU A 257 10.36 -3.20 12.16
C LEU A 257 10.06 -2.97 13.65
N LEU A 258 9.41 -3.93 14.30
CA LEU A 258 9.08 -3.86 15.72
C LEU A 258 10.36 -3.89 16.58
N GLU A 259 11.33 -4.73 16.24
CA GLU A 259 12.64 -4.78 16.92
C GLU A 259 13.41 -3.47 16.74
N GLN A 260 13.49 -2.94 15.52
CA GLN A 260 14.12 -1.65 15.24
C GLN A 260 13.47 -0.51 16.02
N ARG A 261 12.14 -0.52 16.15
CA ARG A 261 11.40 0.45 16.95
C ARG A 261 11.68 0.31 18.44
N LYS A 262 11.61 -0.91 18.99
CA LYS A 262 11.93 -1.17 20.41
C LYS A 262 13.33 -0.68 20.76
N TYR A 263 14.32 -1.06 19.95
CA TYR A 263 15.70 -0.63 20.13
C TYR A 263 15.83 0.90 20.10
N ARG A 264 15.16 1.58 19.16
CA ARG A 264 15.18 3.05 19.09
C ARG A 264 14.55 3.70 20.31
N ASN A 265 13.43 3.16 20.80
CA ASN A 265 12.74 3.70 21.97
C ASN A 265 13.53 3.46 23.26
N GLU A 266 14.13 2.28 23.43
CA GLU A 266 15.00 1.96 24.58
C GLU A 266 16.23 2.90 24.63
N TRP A 267 16.85 3.18 23.49
CA TRP A 267 18.00 4.10 23.40
C TRP A 267 17.62 5.59 23.39
N ALA A 268 16.37 5.93 23.09
CA ALA A 268 15.87 7.30 23.21
C ALA A 268 15.60 7.69 24.69
N ILE A 269 15.47 6.70 25.58
CA ILE A 269 15.20 6.90 27.01
C ILE A 269 16.50 7.15 27.81
N ASP A 270 17.67 6.79 27.26
CA ASP A 270 18.98 7.08 27.87
C ASP A 270 19.81 8.02 26.95
N PRO A 271 19.83 9.35 27.19
CA PRO A 271 20.88 10.18 26.60
C PRO A 271 22.24 9.69 27.14
N PRO A 272 23.29 9.58 26.30
CA PRO A 272 24.55 9.04 26.77
C PRO A 272 25.10 9.90 27.91
N HIS A 273 25.19 9.30 29.09
CA HIS A 273 26.05 9.73 30.18
C HIS A 273 27.51 9.67 29.73
N ALA A 274 27.97 10.64 28.94
CA ALA A 274 29.38 10.78 28.58
C ALA A 274 29.73 12.21 28.17
N ALA A 275 29.91 13.11 29.15
CA ALA A 275 30.93 14.16 29.14
C ALA A 275 30.92 15.00 30.44
N ARG A 276 31.20 14.38 31.58
CA ARG A 276 31.86 15.07 32.70
C ARG A 276 33.25 14.47 32.85
N ALA A 277 34.19 14.99 32.06
CA ALA A 277 35.61 14.80 32.28
C ALA A 277 36.28 16.14 31.97
N THR A 278 36.44 16.96 33.00
CA THR A 278 37.34 18.11 33.01
C THR A 278 38.79 17.61 32.86
N PRO A 279 39.59 18.10 31.90
CA PRO A 279 41.00 17.81 31.89
C PRO A 279 41.72 18.77 32.85
N HIS A 280 42.30 18.23 33.91
CA HIS A 280 43.31 18.91 34.70
C HIS A 280 44.56 19.14 33.83
N LEU A 281 44.97 20.41 33.72
CA LEU A 281 46.29 20.82 33.20
C LEU A 281 47.37 20.55 34.26
N PRO A 282 48.46 19.84 33.95
CA PRO A 282 49.69 19.94 34.72
C PRO A 282 50.53 21.14 34.26
N LYS A 283 51.20 21.75 35.24
CA LYS A 283 52.06 22.94 35.16
C LYS A 283 53.33 22.72 34.36
#